data_AF-A0A7W8FJA1-F1
#
_entry.id   AF-A0A7W8FJA1-F1
#
_cell.length_a   1.000
_cell.length_b   1.000
_cell.length_c   1.000
_cell.angle_alpha   90.00
_cell.angle_beta   90.00
_cell.angle_gamma   90.00
#
_symmetry.space_group_name_H-M   'P 1'
#
loop_
_entity.id
_entity.type
_entity.pdbx_description
1 polymer ?
#
loop_
_entity_poly.entity_id
_entity_poly.type
_entity_poly.pdbx_seq_one_letter_code
_entity_poly.pdbx_strand_id
1 'polypeptide(L)'
;MLTPRHVDEIDWDSEGVHADLQQAEYYQSMLDDLRARADDELAHHRASLAKREQKADLYGIKRLHRIIRAKETELATIDVLTDALSARFPTSQTYRPDCDSTGTRI
;
A
#
# COMPACT_ATOMS: atom_id res chain seq x y z
N MET A 1 58.49 -2.22 4.92
CA MET A 1 57.46 -1.35 4.32
C MET A 1 56.27 -2.22 3.98
N LEU A 2 55.20 -2.14 4.77
CA LEU A 2 53.93 -2.84 4.54
C LEU A 2 52.92 -1.77 4.12
N THR A 3 52.38 -1.87 2.92
CA THR A 3 51.26 -1.02 2.51
C THR A 3 50.01 -1.46 3.28
N PRO A 4 49.20 -0.53 3.81
CA PRO A 4 47.94 -0.90 4.44
C PRO A 4 47.01 -1.48 3.37
N ARG A 5 46.40 -2.64 3.65
CA ARG A 5 45.24 -3.12 2.89
C ARG A 5 44.16 -2.06 2.98
N HIS A 6 43.75 -1.55 1.82
CA HIS A 6 42.49 -0.85 1.65
C HIS A 6 41.40 -1.82 2.12
N VAL A 7 40.80 -1.53 3.28
CA VAL A 7 39.63 -2.26 3.73
C VAL A 7 38.51 -1.68 2.88
N ASP A 8 37.97 -2.48 1.96
CA ASP A 8 36.74 -2.13 1.26
C ASP A 8 35.70 -1.82 2.34
N GLU A 9 35.36 -0.55 2.45
CA GLU A 9 34.27 -0.05 3.28
C GLU A 9 33.00 -0.58 2.62
N ILE A 10 32.58 -1.77 3.04
CA ILE A 10 31.30 -2.35 2.64
C ILE A 10 30.25 -1.34 3.07
N ASP A 11 29.60 -0.71 2.09
CA ASP A 11 28.53 0.25 2.27
C ASP A 11 27.26 -0.50 2.70
N TRP A 12 27.26 -0.95 3.95
CA TRP A 12 26.14 -1.66 4.58
C TRP A 12 24.86 -0.82 4.59
N ASP A 13 24.99 0.50 4.52
CA ASP A 13 23.86 1.43 4.51
C ASP A 13 23.13 1.38 3.16
N SER A 14 23.86 1.26 2.05
CA SER A 14 23.26 1.11 0.71
C SER A 14 22.51 -0.22 0.54
N GLU A 15 23.09 -1.34 0.99
CA GLU A 15 22.42 -2.65 0.93
C GLU A 15 21.15 -2.70 1.79
N GLY A 16 21.17 -2.09 2.97
CA GLY A 16 20.00 -1.99 3.86
C GLY A 16 18.87 -1.16 3.27
N VAL A 17 19.17 -0.01 2.67
CA VAL A 17 18.18 0.84 2.00
C VAL A 17 17.56 0.14 0.78
N HIS A 18 18.36 -0.60 0.01
CA HIS A 18 17.87 -1.39 -1.12
C HIS A 18 16.95 -2.53 -0.70
N ALA A 19 17.29 -3.25 0.39
CA ALA A 19 16.44 -4.31 0.93
C ALA A 19 15.10 -3.78 1.46
N ASP A 20 15.13 -2.66 2.18
CA ASP A 20 13.93 -1.99 2.71
C ASP A 20 13.00 -1.53 1.57
N LEU A 21 13.56 -0.99 0.48
CA LEU A 21 12.78 -0.58 -0.68
C LEU A 21 12.11 -1.77 -1.38
N GLN A 22 12.84 -2.86 -1.60
CA GLN A 22 12.28 -4.06 -2.23
C GLN A 22 11.15 -4.66 -1.38
N GLN A 23 11.32 -4.65 -0.05
CA GLN A 23 10.28 -5.11 0.87
C GLN A 23 9.06 -4.18 0.85
N ALA A 24 9.25 -2.88 0.73
CA ALA A 24 8.16 -1.92 0.57
C ALA A 24 7.37 -2.16 -0.72
N GLU A 25 8.05 -2.37 -1.86
CA GLU A 25 7.41 -2.69 -3.14
C GLU A 25 6.58 -3.99 -3.05
N TYR A 26 7.11 -5.02 -2.38
CA TYR A 26 6.39 -6.26 -2.13
C TYR A 26 5.10 -6.03 -1.34
N TYR A 27 5.18 -5.29 -0.23
CA TYR A 27 4.00 -5.00 0.58
C TYR A 27 2.99 -4.11 -0.14
N GLN A 28 3.44 -3.18 -0.98
CA GLN A 28 2.57 -2.35 -1.79
C GLN A 28 1.75 -3.20 -2.77
N SER A 29 2.40 -4.09 -3.51
CA SER A 29 1.69 -5.03 -4.41
C SER A 29 0.72 -5.95 -3.64
N MET A 30 1.10 -6.42 -2.45
CA MET A 30 0.23 -7.26 -1.63
C MET A 30 -1.00 -6.48 -1.13
N LEU A 31 -0.84 -5.21 -0.73
CA LEU A 31 -1.93 -4.36 -0.29
C LEU A 31 -2.89 -4.02 -1.44
N ASP A 32 -2.38 -3.80 -2.65
CA ASP A 32 -3.19 -3.61 -3.85
C ASP A 32 -4.06 -4.84 -4.17
N ASP A 33 -3.47 -6.03 -4.10
CA ASP A 33 -4.20 -7.29 -4.27
C ASP A 33 -5.30 -7.47 -3.20
N LEU A 34 -5.00 -7.14 -1.95
CA LEU A 34 -5.96 -7.22 -0.85
C LEU A 34 -7.11 -6.21 -1.04
N ARG A 35 -6.79 -4.98 -1.46
CA ARG A 35 -7.78 -3.95 -1.77
C ARG A 35 -8.73 -4.43 -2.86
N ALA A 36 -8.19 -4.91 -3.98
CA ALA A 36 -8.99 -5.37 -5.12
C ALA A 36 -9.96 -6.50 -4.73
N ARG A 37 -9.50 -7.46 -3.91
CA ARG A 37 -10.35 -8.55 -3.39
C ARG A 37 -11.43 -8.03 -2.45
N ALA A 38 -11.08 -7.15 -1.52
CA ALA A 38 -12.04 -6.58 -0.57
C ALA A 38 -13.11 -5.74 -1.29
N ASP A 39 -12.74 -4.99 -2.33
CA ASP A 39 -13.68 -4.23 -3.17
C ASP A 39 -14.65 -5.15 -3.93
N ASP A 40 -14.16 -6.25 -4.53
CA ASP A 40 -15.03 -7.22 -5.23
C ASP A 40 -16.01 -7.90 -4.27
N GLU A 41 -15.54 -8.34 -3.11
CA GLU A 41 -16.38 -8.92 -2.06
C GLU A 41 -17.44 -7.92 -1.56
N LEU A 42 -17.04 -6.66 -1.35
CA LEU A 42 -17.96 -5.59 -0.94
C LEU A 42 -19.04 -5.34 -2.00
N ALA A 43 -18.67 -5.29 -3.28
CA ALA A 43 -19.61 -5.17 -4.38
C ALA A 43 -20.60 -6.34 -4.41
N HIS A 44 -20.11 -7.57 -4.23
CA HIS A 44 -20.96 -8.76 -4.14
C HIS A 44 -21.95 -8.69 -2.96
N HIS A 45 -21.49 -8.27 -1.79
CA HIS A 45 -22.35 -8.12 -0.61
C HIS A 45 -23.40 -7.02 -0.78
N ARG A 46 -23.05 -5.88 -1.38
CA ARG A 46 -23.99 -4.80 -1.72
C ARG A 46 -25.06 -5.26 -2.71
N ALA A 47 -24.68 -5.99 -3.76
CA ALA A 47 -25.63 -6.58 -4.71
C ALA A 47 -26.56 -7.60 -4.02
N SER A 48 -26.01 -8.41 -3.12
CA SER A 48 -26.75 -9.37 -2.29
C SER A 48 -27.72 -8.71 -1.31
N LEU A 49 -27.39 -7.52 -0.81
CA LEU A 49 -28.25 -6.72 0.06
C LEU A 49 -29.44 -6.17 -0.71
N ALA A 50 -29.20 -5.52 -1.85
CA ALA A 50 -30.26 -4.98 -2.69
C ALA A 50 -31.29 -6.05 -3.10
N LYS A 51 -30.84 -7.27 -3.42
CA LYS A 51 -31.72 -8.41 -3.72
C LYS A 51 -32.60 -8.85 -2.54
N ARG A 52 -32.11 -8.71 -1.29
CA ARG A 52 -32.85 -9.09 -0.08
C ARG A 52 -33.80 -8.00 0.39
N GLU A 53 -33.43 -6.74 0.21
CA GLU A 53 -34.30 -5.58 0.46
C GLU A 53 -35.56 -5.66 -0.41
N GLN A 54 -35.42 -6.02 -1.69
CA GLN A 54 -36.55 -6.27 -2.58
C GLN A 54 -37.48 -7.40 -2.10
N LYS A 55 -36.97 -8.36 -1.34
CA LYS A 55 -37.71 -9.53 -0.83
C LYS A 55 -38.18 -9.37 0.62
N ALA A 56 -37.92 -8.22 1.25
CA ALA A 56 -38.21 -7.95 2.67
C ALA A 56 -37.63 -8.99 3.66
N ASP A 57 -36.48 -9.63 3.34
CA ASP A 57 -35.80 -10.55 4.26
C ASP A 57 -35.00 -9.78 5.34
N LEU A 58 -35.69 -9.39 6.41
CA LEU A 58 -35.14 -8.55 7.47
C LEU A 58 -33.95 -9.18 8.22
N TYR A 59 -33.90 -10.50 8.35
CA TYR A 59 -32.80 -11.17 9.04
C TYR A 59 -31.54 -11.22 8.17
N GLY A 60 -31.69 -11.56 6.89
CA GLY A 60 -30.59 -11.54 5.92
C GLY A 60 -29.98 -10.16 5.73
N ILE A 61 -30.80 -9.10 5.77
CA ILE A 61 -30.37 -7.70 5.68
C ILE A 61 -29.46 -7.30 6.84
N LYS A 62 -29.85 -7.58 8.10
CA LYS A 62 -29.03 -7.20 9.28
C LYS A 62 -27.66 -7.88 9.25
N ARG A 63 -27.59 -9.14 8.84
CA ARG A 63 -26.31 -9.86 8.70
C ARG A 63 -25.43 -9.22 7.63
N LEU A 64 -25.99 -8.90 6.47
CA LEU A 64 -25.23 -8.27 5.38
C LEU A 64 -24.71 -6.90 5.74
N HIS A 65 -25.48 -6.06 6.44
CA HIS A 65 -24.98 -4.77 6.92
C HIS A 65 -23.74 -4.92 7.81
N ARG A 66 -23.71 -5.94 8.68
CA ARG A 66 -22.52 -6.20 9.52
C ARG A 66 -21.31 -6.60 8.68
N ILE A 67 -21.51 -7.46 7.68
CA ILE A 67 -20.44 -7.92 6.78
C ILE A 67 -19.91 -6.74 5.95
N ILE A 68 -20.81 -5.94 5.37
CA ILE A 68 -20.45 -4.74 4.59
C ILE A 68 -19.60 -3.78 5.43
N ARG A 69 -20.02 -3.47 6.67
CA ARG A 69 -19.25 -2.60 7.57
C ARG A 69 -17.88 -3.16 7.91
N ALA A 70 -17.78 -4.48 8.11
CA ALA A 70 -16.49 -5.12 8.37
C ALA A 70 -15.56 -4.98 7.16
N LYS A 71 -16.07 -5.18 5.93
CA LYS A 71 -15.31 -4.99 4.69
C LYS A 71 -14.91 -3.54 4.44
N GLU A 72 -15.79 -2.59 4.74
CA GLU A 72 -15.46 -1.15 4.68
C GLU A 72 -14.35 -0.78 5.68
N THR A 73 -14.34 -1.40 6.86
CA THR A 73 -13.27 -1.21 7.86
C THR A 73 -11.95 -1.82 7.41
N GLU A 74 -12.00 -2.99 6.77
CA GLU A 74 -10.83 -3.65 6.17
C GLU A 74 -10.21 -2.77 5.08
N LEU A 75 -11.02 -2.24 4.15
CA LEU A 75 -10.57 -1.32 3.10
C LEU A 75 -9.93 -0.05 3.69
N ALA A 76 -10.57 0.56 4.69
CA ALA A 76 -10.02 1.75 5.36
C ALA A 76 -8.66 1.45 6.04
N THR A 77 -8.49 0.23 6.56
CA THR A 77 -7.22 -0.20 7.16
C THR A 77 -6.14 -0.37 6.09
N ILE A 78 -6.48 -0.99 4.97
CA ILE A 78 -5.57 -1.15 3.82
C ILE A 78 -5.13 0.22 3.31
N ASP A 79 -6.05 1.16 3.15
CA ASP A 79 -5.75 2.54 2.72
C ASP A 79 -4.72 3.21 3.64
N VAL A 80 -4.94 3.15 4.95
CA VAL A 80 -3.99 3.72 5.93
C VAL A 80 -2.62 3.06 5.85
N LEU A 81 -2.55 1.75 5.65
CA LEU A 81 -1.28 1.03 5.51
C LEU A 81 -0.55 1.41 4.23
N THR A 82 -1.26 1.54 3.11
CA THR A 82 -0.70 1.97 1.83
C THR A 82 -0.17 3.40 1.91
N ASP A 83 -0.91 4.31 2.54
CA ASP A 83 -0.48 5.70 2.76
C ASP A 83 0.77 5.76 3.64
N ALA A 84 0.79 5.01 4.75
CA ALA A 84 1.93 4.96 5.65
C ALA A 84 3.18 4.39 4.97
N LEU A 85 3.01 3.35 4.14
CA LEU A 85 4.10 2.74 3.39
C LEU A 85 4.66 3.70 2.33
N SER A 86 3.78 4.38 1.58
CA SER A 86 4.16 5.35 0.55
C SER A 86 4.85 6.59 1.15
N ALA A 87 4.42 7.03 2.33
CA ALA A 87 5.04 8.14 3.04
C ALA A 87 6.47 7.81 3.53
N ARG A 88 6.70 6.56 3.95
CA ARG A 88 8.01 6.10 4.44
C ARG A 88 8.97 5.76 3.30
N PHE A 89 8.45 5.16 2.24
CA PHE A 89 9.20 4.76 1.06
C PHE A 89 8.56 5.43 -0.15
N PRO A 90 8.90 6.69 -0.44
CA PRO A 90 8.43 7.34 -1.65
C PRO A 90 9.01 6.59 -2.85
N THR A 91 8.23 5.64 -3.38
CA THR A 91 8.60 4.91 -4.58
C THR A 91 8.63 5.88 -5.77
N SER A 92 9.39 5.55 -6.81
CA SER A 92 9.63 6.40 -7.99
C SER A 92 8.35 6.92 -8.68
N GLN A 93 7.18 6.38 -8.34
CA GLN A 93 5.88 6.82 -8.84
C GLN A 93 5.39 8.14 -8.22
N THR A 94 5.93 8.56 -7.08
CA THR A 94 5.65 9.85 -6.41
C THR A 94 6.86 10.79 -6.40
N TYR A 95 8.05 10.30 -6.76
CA TYR A 95 9.22 11.14 -6.91
C TYR A 95 9.11 11.99 -8.19
N ARG A 96 8.56 13.19 -8.03
CA ARG A 96 8.78 14.29 -8.96
C ARG A 96 10.03 15.01 -8.43
N PRO A 97 11.23 14.79 -9.00
CA PRO A 97 12.34 15.66 -8.65
C PRO A 97 11.91 17.07 -9.02
N ASP A 98 11.79 17.96 -8.05
CA ASP A 98 11.76 19.37 -8.33
C ASP A 98 13.04 19.66 -9.11
N CYS A 99 12.88 19.90 -10.42
CA CYS A 99 13.95 20.34 -11.30
C CYS A 99 14.36 21.73 -10.85
N ASP A 100 15.19 21.82 -9.81
CA ASP A 100 15.85 23.07 -9.43
C ASP A 100 16.98 23.32 -10.45
N SER A 101 16.56 23.87 -11.58
CA SER A 101 17.41 24.29 -12.69
C SER A 101 17.76 25.76 -12.51
N THR A 102 18.51 26.10 -11.47
CA THR A 102 19.12 27.43 -11.37
C THR A 102 20.63 27.35 -11.17
N GLY A 103 21.29 26.64 -12.11
CA GLY A 103 22.68 26.94 -12.46
C GLY A 103 22.75 28.26 -13.24
N THR A 104 22.65 29.38 -12.54
CA THR A 104 22.99 30.69 -13.09
C THR A 104 24.50 30.76 -13.29
N ARG A 105 24.86 30.69 -14.57
CA ARG A 105 26.17 30.97 -15.18
C ARG A 105 26.80 32.25 -14.60
N ILE A 106 28.03 32.15 -14.11
CA ILE A 106 28.94 33.30 -13.92
C ILE A 106 29.95 33.27 -15.07
#